data_AF-A0A7V8DAH3-F1
#
_entry.id   AF-A0A7V8DAH3-F1
#
_cell.length_a   1.000
_cell.length_b   1.000
_cell.length_c   1.000
_cell.angle_alpha   90.00
_cell.angle_beta   90.00
_cell.angle_gamma   90.00
#
_symmetry.space_group_name_H-M   'P 1'
#
loop_
_entity.id
_entity.type
_entity.pdbx_description
1 polymer ?
#
loop_
_entity_poly.entity_id
_entity_poly.type
_entity_poly.pdbx_seq_one_letter_code
_entity_poly.pdbx_strand_id
1 'polypeptide(L)'
;MNLTHLFTSPILTRVHILLAVCAMALGLFQFLSKKGTGQHKNLGWVWVCLMAGVGISAVFLPERVQGTLPLTLLLTLWIAIGLPMAIIAIKRGNILLHRAFMMGLYIGGLAIAAAFTLTPGRLLYKVLIGG
;
A
#
# COMPACT_ATOMS: atom_id res chain seq x y z
N MET A 1 -8.76 21.83 3.06
CA MET A 1 -7.77 20.88 3.62
C MET A 1 -7.52 21.26 5.07
N ASN A 2 -7.88 20.39 6.02
CA ASN A 2 -7.72 20.62 7.45
C ASN A 2 -6.75 19.58 8.05
N LEU A 3 -5.49 19.99 8.27
CA LEU A 3 -4.43 19.09 8.72
C LEU A 3 -4.51 18.72 10.21
N THR A 4 -5.36 19.39 11.00
CA THR A 4 -5.48 19.14 12.45
C THR A 4 -5.87 17.68 12.74
N HIS A 5 -6.72 17.09 11.91
CA HIS A 5 -7.11 15.68 12.01
C HIS A 5 -5.92 14.73 11.81
N LEU A 6 -4.97 15.07 10.95
CA LEU A 6 -3.77 14.26 10.73
C LEU A 6 -2.84 14.33 11.94
N PHE A 7 -2.61 15.54 12.48
CA PHE A 7 -1.70 15.73 13.61
C PHE A 7 -2.23 15.18 14.94
N THR A 8 -3.55 15.13 15.11
CA THR A 8 -4.20 14.54 16.30
C THR A 8 -4.35 13.01 16.19
N SER A 9 -4.12 12.43 15.01
CA SER A 9 -4.24 10.98 14.81
C SER A 9 -3.10 10.19 15.48
N PRO A 10 -3.34 8.90 15.82
CA PRO A 10 -2.33 8.03 16.39
C PRO A 10 -1.05 7.99 15.55
N ILE A 11 0.10 7.87 16.21
CA ILE A 11 1.40 7.83 15.54
C ILE A 11 1.47 6.71 14.49
N LEU A 12 0.88 5.55 14.79
CA LEU A 12 0.81 4.41 13.87
C LEU A 12 0.08 4.75 12.57
N THR A 13 -1.02 5.51 12.64
CA THR A 13 -1.77 5.94 11.45
C THR A 13 -0.93 6.87 10.57
N ARG A 14 -0.19 7.80 11.18
CA ARG A 14 0.73 8.69 10.45
C ARG A 14 1.86 7.91 9.77
N VAL A 15 2.45 6.93 10.47
CA VAL A 15 3.49 6.05 9.91
C VAL A 15 2.93 5.21 8.75
N HIS A 16 1.73 4.63 8.89
CA HIS A 16 1.07 3.89 7.82
C HIS A 16 0.86 4.76 6.57
N ILE A 17 0.34 5.97 6.73
CA ILE A 17 0.15 6.93 5.63
C ILE A 17 1.48 7.26 4.95
N LEU A 18 2.55 7.53 5.73
CA LEU A 18 3.87 7.82 5.19
C LEU A 18 4.40 6.64 4.34
N LEU A 19 4.33 5.42 4.87
CA LEU A 19 4.74 4.21 4.16
C LEU A 19 3.95 4.02 2.86
N ALA A 20 2.63 4.22 2.90
CA ALA A 20 1.76 4.09 1.73
C ALA A 20 2.07 5.14 0.65
N VAL A 21 2.29 6.40 1.03
CA VAL A 21 2.65 7.48 0.10
C VAL A 21 4.01 7.20 -0.54
N CYS A 22 5.01 6.81 0.25
CA CYS A 22 6.32 6.43 -0.28
C CYS A 22 6.22 5.22 -1.23
N ALA A 23 5.46 4.19 -0.86
CA ALA A 23 5.24 3.00 -1.71
C ALA A 23 4.55 3.37 -3.02
N MET A 24 3.57 4.28 -2.98
CA MET A 24 2.85 4.73 -4.17
C MET A 24 3.75 5.51 -5.12
N ALA A 25 4.51 6.48 -4.61
CA ALA A 25 5.45 7.26 -5.42
C ALA A 25 6.54 6.37 -6.05
N LEU A 26 7.15 5.49 -5.25
CA LEU A 26 8.22 4.60 -5.72
C LEU A 26 7.69 3.56 -6.72
N GLY A 27 6.50 3.00 -6.48
CA GLY A 27 5.87 2.07 -7.42
C GLY A 27 5.56 2.70 -8.78
N LEU A 28 5.03 3.93 -8.79
CA LEU A 28 4.82 4.69 -10.03
C LEU A 28 6.14 4.89 -10.78
N PHE A 29 7.17 5.36 -10.08
CA PHE A 29 8.50 5.55 -10.65
C PHE A 29 9.07 4.24 -11.21
N GLN A 30 8.87 3.12 -10.51
CA GLN A 30 9.34 1.81 -10.95
C GLN A 30 8.61 1.30 -12.19
N PHE A 31 7.32 1.63 -12.38
CA PHE A 31 6.60 1.31 -13.60
C PHE A 31 7.04 2.15 -14.81
N LEU A 32 7.44 3.39 -14.59
CA LEU A 32 8.00 4.26 -15.64
C LEU A 32 9.44 3.87 -15.99
N SER A 33 10.18 3.31 -15.04
CA SER A 33 11.58 2.90 -15.21
C SER A 33 11.77 1.73 -16.18
N LYS A 34 12.99 1.58 -16.71
CA LYS A 34 13.41 0.41 -17.48
C LYS A 34 13.40 -0.84 -16.61
N LYS A 35 12.78 -1.92 -17.11
CA LYS A 35 12.58 -3.18 -16.38
C LYS A 35 13.80 -4.08 -16.56
N GLY A 36 14.06 -4.96 -15.59
CA GLY A 36 15.16 -5.94 -15.65
C GLY A 36 16.55 -5.39 -15.33
N THR A 37 16.69 -4.08 -15.07
CA THR A 37 17.96 -3.45 -14.68
C THR A 37 18.29 -3.66 -13.19
N GLY A 38 19.54 -3.44 -12.80
CA GLY A 38 19.93 -3.41 -11.37
C GLY A 38 19.14 -2.38 -10.57
N GLN A 39 18.89 -1.21 -11.16
CA GLN A 39 18.04 -0.17 -10.58
C GLN A 39 16.61 -0.68 -10.30
N HIS A 40 16.00 -1.39 -11.26
CA HIS A 40 14.67 -1.98 -11.06
C HIS A 40 14.65 -2.98 -9.90
N LYS A 41 15.70 -3.78 -9.74
CA LYS A 41 15.82 -4.75 -8.64
C LYS A 41 15.95 -4.06 -7.28
N ASN A 42 16.81 -3.04 -7.18
CA ASN A 42 17.03 -2.31 -5.93
C ASN A 42 15.77 -1.56 -5.49
N LEU A 43 15.12 -0.85 -6.42
CA LEU A 43 13.87 -0.16 -6.15
C LEU A 43 12.75 -1.15 -5.80
N GLY A 44 12.69 -2.30 -6.47
CA GLY A 44 11.72 -3.35 -6.16
C GLY A 44 11.84 -3.86 -4.72
N TRP A 45 13.06 -4.04 -4.21
CA TRP A 45 13.26 -4.43 -2.82
C TRP A 45 12.83 -3.35 -1.83
N VAL A 46 13.16 -2.08 -2.09
CA VAL A 46 12.69 -0.97 -1.26
C VAL A 46 11.17 -0.92 -1.25
N TRP A 47 10.53 -1.07 -2.42
CA TRP A 47 9.08 -1.11 -2.55
C TRP A 47 8.45 -2.27 -1.77
N VAL A 48 9.03 -3.47 -1.85
CA VAL A 48 8.58 -4.65 -1.09
C VAL A 48 8.64 -4.38 0.42
N CYS A 49 9.72 -3.78 0.93
CA CYS A 49 9.84 -3.43 2.34
C CYS A 49 8.79 -2.39 2.77
N LEU A 50 8.54 -1.37 1.94
CA LEU A 50 7.50 -0.38 2.20
C LEU A 50 6.11 -1.03 2.24
N MET A 51 5.79 -1.87 1.25
CA MET A 51 4.50 -2.57 1.19
C MET A 51 4.30 -3.55 2.35
N ALA A 52 5.36 -4.24 2.78
CA ALA A 52 5.30 -5.07 3.98
C ALA A 52 4.98 -4.20 5.21
N GLY A 53 5.62 -3.03 5.36
CA GLY A 53 5.31 -2.08 6.41
C GLY A 53 3.86 -1.57 6.38
N VAL A 54 3.33 -1.27 5.19
CA VAL A 54 1.91 -0.89 4.97
C VAL A 54 0.99 -2.02 5.44
N GLY A 55 1.23 -3.26 5.01
CA GLY A 55 0.42 -4.41 5.39
C GLY A 55 0.47 -4.70 6.89
N ILE A 56 1.66 -4.67 7.50
CA ILE A 56 1.85 -4.90 8.94
C ILE A 56 1.12 -3.83 9.75
N SER A 57 1.34 -2.56 9.44
CA SER A 57 0.67 -1.46 10.16
C SER A 57 -0.86 -1.51 10.00
N ALA A 58 -1.38 -1.87 8.83
CA ALA A 58 -2.82 -2.01 8.57
C ALA A 58 -3.52 -3.00 9.52
N VAL A 59 -2.84 -4.06 9.97
CA VAL A 59 -3.38 -5.05 10.93
C VAL A 59 -3.77 -4.39 12.26
N PHE A 60 -3.02 -3.38 12.68
CA PHE A 60 -3.10 -2.74 14.00
C PHE A 60 -3.83 -1.39 13.96
N LEU A 61 -4.36 -0.96 12.81
CA LEU A 61 -5.08 0.31 12.73
C LEU A 61 -6.43 0.25 13.50
N PRO A 62 -6.77 1.27 14.31
CA PRO A 62 -8.00 1.27 15.14
C PRO A 62 -9.30 1.19 14.34
N GLU A 63 -9.30 1.70 13.09
CA GLU A 63 -10.48 1.68 12.22
C GLU A 63 -10.97 0.25 11.88
N ARG A 64 -10.14 -0.76 12.15
CA ARG A 64 -10.49 -2.18 12.02
C ARG A 64 -11.50 -2.64 13.10
N VAL A 65 -11.59 -1.94 14.23
CA VAL A 65 -12.42 -2.31 15.38
C VAL A 65 -13.88 -1.84 15.25
N GLN A 66 -14.18 -0.91 14.33
CA GLN A 66 -15.49 -0.23 14.23
C GLN A 66 -16.38 -0.69 13.04
N GLY A 67 -16.15 -1.87 12.46
CA GLY A 67 -17.12 -2.51 11.55
C GLY A 67 -16.91 -2.37 10.03
N THR A 68 -15.84 -1.70 9.56
CA THR A 68 -15.44 -1.73 8.14
C THR A 68 -14.43 -2.85 7.84
N LEU A 69 -14.71 -4.02 8.43
CA LEU A 69 -13.83 -5.18 8.49
C LEU A 69 -13.45 -5.82 7.15
N PRO A 70 -14.34 -5.96 6.13
CA PRO A 70 -14.05 -6.89 5.04
C PRO A 70 -12.95 -6.39 4.11
N LEU A 71 -12.97 -5.11 3.70
CA LEU A 71 -12.05 -4.63 2.68
C LEU A 71 -10.62 -4.43 3.22
N THR A 72 -10.45 -3.83 4.40
CA THR A 72 -9.12 -3.66 5.00
C THR A 72 -8.46 -5.00 5.27
N LEU A 73 -9.21 -5.99 5.78
CA LEU A 73 -8.71 -7.35 5.97
C LEU A 73 -8.34 -8.00 4.63
N LEU A 74 -9.21 -7.90 3.62
CA LEU A 74 -8.96 -8.44 2.28
C LEU A 74 -7.69 -7.86 1.66
N LEU A 75 -7.52 -6.54 1.72
CA LEU A 75 -6.33 -5.87 1.19
C LEU A 75 -5.06 -6.23 1.97
N THR A 76 -5.17 -6.38 3.29
CA THR A 76 -4.04 -6.81 4.13
C THR A 76 -3.62 -8.24 3.79
N LEU A 77 -4.57 -9.17 3.64
CA LEU A 77 -4.31 -10.54 3.21
C LEU A 77 -3.74 -10.58 1.79
N TRP A 78 -4.26 -9.74 0.89
CA TRP A 78 -3.74 -9.59 -0.46
C TRP A 78 -2.28 -9.16 -0.47
N ILE A 79 -1.87 -8.20 0.36
CA ILE A 79 -0.46 -7.80 0.51
C ILE A 79 0.38 -8.95 1.08
N ALA A 80 -0.11 -9.60 2.14
CA ALA A 80 0.60 -10.68 2.83
C ALA A 80 0.87 -11.89 1.92
N ILE A 81 -0.05 -12.22 1.01
CA ILE A 81 0.10 -13.34 0.08
C ILE A 81 0.79 -12.90 -1.21
N GLY A 82 0.39 -11.76 -1.77
CA GLY A 82 0.86 -11.28 -3.07
C GLY A 82 2.35 -10.99 -3.08
N LEU A 83 2.93 -10.44 -2.00
CA LEU A 83 4.35 -10.13 -1.92
C LEU A 83 5.23 -11.39 -2.04
N PRO A 84 5.08 -12.44 -1.19
CA PRO A 84 5.79 -13.70 -1.36
C PRO A 84 5.60 -14.32 -2.74
N MET A 85 4.36 -14.32 -3.26
CA MET A 85 4.06 -14.91 -4.55
C MET A 85 4.75 -14.18 -5.71
N ALA A 86 4.81 -12.84 -5.66
CA ALA A 86 5.53 -12.03 -6.64
C ALA A 86 7.04 -12.32 -6.64
N ILE A 87 7.62 -12.54 -5.44
CA ILE A 87 9.05 -12.85 -5.27
C ILE A 87 9.35 -14.28 -5.75
N ILE A 88 8.51 -15.25 -5.40
CA ILE A 88 8.66 -16.64 -5.86
C ILE A 88 8.54 -16.71 -7.39
N ALA A 89 7.59 -15.98 -7.98
CA ALA A 89 7.41 -15.93 -9.43
C ALA A 89 8.67 -15.44 -10.16
N ILE A 90 9.30 -14.35 -9.70
CA ILE A 90 10.52 -13.85 -10.33
C ILE A 90 11.72 -14.78 -10.11
N LYS A 91 11.82 -15.42 -8.92
CA LYS A 91 12.87 -16.42 -8.65
C LYS A 91 12.75 -17.65 -9.56
N ARG A 92 11.54 -18.01 -9.99
CA ARG A 92 11.26 -19.08 -10.95
C ARG A 92 11.35 -18.63 -12.41
N GLY A 93 11.75 -17.38 -12.68
CA GLY A 93 11.80 -16.83 -14.03
C GLY A 93 10.42 -16.54 -14.65
N ASN A 94 9.32 -16.65 -13.89
CA ASN A 94 7.97 -16.37 -14.39
C ASN A 94 7.67 -14.86 -14.29
N ILE A 95 8.10 -14.13 -15.31
CA ILE A 95 7.97 -12.67 -15.41
C ILE A 95 6.50 -12.25 -15.51
N LEU A 96 5.68 -13.00 -16.24
CA LEU A 96 4.25 -12.73 -16.39
C LEU A 96 3.54 -12.74 -15.04
N LEU A 97 3.79 -13.78 -14.24
CA LEU A 97 3.18 -13.91 -12.91
C LEU A 97 3.72 -12.88 -11.92
N HIS A 98 5.03 -12.61 -11.94
CA HIS A 98 5.63 -11.54 -11.14
C HIS A 98 4.97 -10.19 -11.45
N ARG A 99 4.83 -9.85 -12.74
CA ARG A 99 4.19 -8.61 -13.18
C ARG A 99 2.73 -8.54 -12.73
N ALA A 100 1.98 -9.64 -12.89
CA ALA A 100 0.58 -9.69 -12.48
C ALA A 100 0.41 -9.40 -10.98
N PHE A 101 1.20 -10.05 -10.11
CA PHE A 101 1.15 -9.77 -8.68
C PHE A 101 1.62 -8.36 -8.34
N MET A 102 2.71 -7.85 -8.94
CA MET A 102 3.19 -6.49 -8.67
C MET A 102 2.15 -5.43 -9.07
N MET A 103 1.51 -5.57 -10.23
CA MET A 103 0.42 -4.68 -10.65
C MET A 103 -0.80 -4.82 -9.73
N GLY A 104 -1.19 -6.04 -9.37
CA GLY A 104 -2.32 -6.28 -8.47
C GLY A 104 -2.09 -5.73 -7.06
N LEU A 105 -0.87 -5.82 -6.52
CA LEU A 105 -0.50 -5.23 -5.24
C LEU A 105 -0.51 -3.71 -5.29
N TYR A 106 -0.06 -3.10 -6.40
CA TYR A 106 -0.10 -1.64 -6.55
C TYR A 106 -1.53 -1.13 -6.72
N ILE A 107 -2.31 -1.72 -7.63
CA ILE A 107 -3.69 -1.28 -7.90
C ILE A 107 -4.56 -1.58 -6.68
N GLY A 108 -4.53 -2.82 -6.15
CA GLY A 108 -5.34 -3.21 -5.01
C GLY A 108 -4.85 -2.60 -3.69
N GLY A 109 -3.59 -2.86 -3.35
CA GLY A 109 -3.00 -2.50 -2.07
C GLY A 109 -2.71 -1.00 -1.89
N LEU A 110 -2.64 -0.21 -2.97
CA LEU A 110 -2.42 1.24 -2.89
C LEU A 110 -3.54 2.03 -3.54
N ALA A 111 -3.86 1.84 -4.82
CA ALA A 111 -4.83 2.72 -5.50
C ALA A 111 -6.27 2.55 -4.99
N ILE A 112 -6.76 1.31 -4.90
CA ILE A 112 -8.08 0.99 -4.33
C ILE A 112 -8.11 1.32 -2.83
N ALA A 113 -7.03 1.01 -2.11
CA ALA A 113 -6.89 1.39 -0.70
C ALA A 113 -7.01 2.91 -0.49
N ALA A 114 -6.30 3.70 -1.29
CA ALA A 114 -6.36 5.16 -1.24
C ALA A 114 -7.78 5.66 -1.54
N ALA A 115 -8.43 5.16 -2.58
CA ALA A 115 -9.82 5.50 -2.88
C ALA A 115 -10.77 5.16 -1.72
N PHE A 116 -10.57 4.01 -1.07
CA PHE A 116 -11.34 3.60 0.11
C PHE A 116 -11.15 4.56 1.29
N THR A 117 -9.95 5.10 1.50
CA THR A 117 -9.71 6.10 2.56
C THR A 117 -10.37 7.46 2.31
N LEU A 118 -10.83 7.72 1.07
CA LEU A 118 -11.56 8.93 0.69
C LEU A 118 -13.08 8.77 0.79
N THR A 119 -13.58 7.69 1.41
CA THR A 119 -15.01 7.54 1.71
C THR A 119 -15.43 8.42 2.90
N PRO A 120 -16.66 8.97 2.92
CA PRO A 120 -17.14 9.80 4.01
C PRO A 120 -16.98 9.12 5.38
N GLY A 121 -16.48 9.87 6.36
CA GLY A 121 -16.23 9.38 7.73
C GLY A 121 -14.80 8.89 8.01
N ARG A 122 -13.99 8.64 6.97
CA ARG A 122 -12.56 8.28 7.11
C ARG A 122 -11.66 9.47 7.42
N LEU A 123 -10.49 9.21 7.99
CA LEU A 123 -9.50 10.24 8.32
C LEU A 123 -9.10 11.09 7.10
N LEU A 124 -8.69 10.46 6.00
CA LEU A 124 -8.21 11.19 4.81
C LEU A 124 -9.33 11.97 4.12
N TYR A 125 -10.57 11.48 4.16
CA TYR A 125 -11.73 12.27 3.75
C TYR A 125 -11.86 13.58 4.54
N LYS A 126 -11.77 13.54 5.88
CA LYS A 126 -11.83 14.74 6.74
C LYS A 126 -10.67 15.71 6.47
N VAL A 127 -9.47 15.18 6.25
CA VAL A 127 -8.29 16.01 5.97
C VAL A 127 -8.39 16.72 4.62
N LEU A 128 -8.82 16.01 3.56
CA LEU A 128 -8.75 16.51 2.19
C LEU A 128 -10.05 17.18 1.71
N ILE A 129 -11.21 16.61 2.08
CA ILE A 129 -12.52 16.95 1.50
C ILE A 129 -13.46 17.56 2.55
N GLY A 130 -13.64 16.89 3.68
CA GLY A 130 -14.69 17.18 4.67
C GLY A 130 -14.27 18.20 5.72
N GLY A 131 -13.96 19.43 5.27
CA GLY A 131 -13.57 20.56 6.13
C GLY A 131 -14.44 20.74 7.38
#